data_AF-A0A2N9LXG2-F1
#
_entry.id   AF-A0A2N9LXG2-F1
#
_cell.length_a   1.000
_cell.length_b   1.000
_cell.length_c   1.000
_cell.angle_alpha   90.00
_cell.angle_beta   90.00
_cell.angle_gamma   90.00
#
_symmetry.space_group_name_H-M   'P 1'
#
loop_
_entity.id
_entity.type
_entity.pdbx_description
1 polymer ?
#
loop_
_entity_poly.entity_id
_entity_poly.type
_entity_poly.pdbx_seq_one_letter_code
_entity_poly.pdbx_strand_id
1 'polypeptide(L)'
;MIASDLRGDIEEIRSKYFRLLLVCTIIVAVGVVVEEIEHLASTGKWHEMLKRLGWLLVIIGVLGEGIFEAATTSADSVLQDFNNTLLAIATDQAGRASKSAKTAHDEAKGAGIEADKAKTDSGIAFRKSDEANTAASNAEGMAVKAKAQLEADEAKQRELERDLRPRIVAATGFPGVPGANTAPLEKFPGTELKIEYIPDFEARRAANSIAAIVEQFAKWKVTEFAVTLDPNVSDGVTIKRYSGKLAHGPQEVANESMLVEDADARANALAKFLTDQDWFNVDVGMDDWIKPTLSPTQILIIVGYKPSRHFLPEWQRKIEAASEEQEKRSREHMDKMREEDRQRRENLRKQFPNPFPTPPK
;
A
#
# COMPACT_ATOMS: atom_id res chain seq x y z
N MET A 1 42.92 59.50 -8.06
CA MET A 1 44.39 59.68 -8.00
C MET A 1 44.86 60.51 -9.18
N ILE A 2 44.80 60.06 -10.43
CA ILE A 2 45.33 60.82 -11.57
C ILE A 2 44.68 62.23 -11.74
N ALA A 3 43.36 62.36 -11.54
CA ALA A 3 42.68 63.66 -11.69
C ALA A 3 42.93 64.65 -10.54
N SER A 4 43.23 64.17 -9.32
CA SER A 4 43.59 65.04 -8.19
C SER A 4 45.00 65.58 -8.36
N ASP A 5 45.91 64.75 -8.86
CA ASP A 5 47.31 65.09 -9.04
C ASP A 5 47.47 66.12 -10.18
N LEU A 6 46.76 65.91 -11.30
CA LEU A 6 46.77 66.85 -12.43
C LEU A 6 46.17 68.23 -12.09
N ARG A 7 45.12 68.26 -11.26
CA ARG A 7 44.53 69.52 -10.78
C ARG A 7 45.52 70.27 -9.89
N GLY A 8 46.22 69.56 -9.01
CA GLY A 8 47.27 70.13 -8.17
C GLY A 8 48.38 70.77 -9.01
N ASP A 9 48.85 70.08 -10.05
CA ASP A 9 49.91 70.58 -10.93
C ASP A 9 49.50 71.87 -11.68
N ILE A 10 48.25 71.93 -12.16
CA ILE A 10 47.74 73.13 -12.86
C ILE A 10 47.55 74.31 -11.89
N GLU A 11 47.02 74.05 -10.69
CA GLU A 11 46.89 75.07 -9.63
C GLU A 11 48.27 75.60 -9.18
N GLU A 12 49.28 74.73 -9.11
CA GLU A 12 50.67 75.09 -8.79
C GLU A 12 51.29 75.98 -9.89
N ILE A 13 51.10 75.62 -11.16
CA ILE A 13 51.57 76.42 -12.31
C ILE A 13 50.93 77.80 -12.31
N ARG A 14 49.61 77.88 -12.09
CA ARG A 14 48.88 79.16 -11.98
C ARG A 14 49.43 80.01 -10.82
N SER A 15 49.67 79.41 -9.66
CA SER A 15 50.27 80.11 -8.51
C SER A 15 51.67 80.65 -8.81
N LYS A 16 52.49 79.88 -9.54
CA LYS A 16 53.83 80.31 -9.97
C LYS A 16 53.77 81.50 -10.92
N TYR A 17 52.90 81.47 -11.94
CA TYR A 17 52.75 82.59 -12.88
C TYR A 17 52.21 83.85 -12.20
N PHE A 18 51.22 83.71 -11.30
CA PHE A 18 50.70 84.83 -10.53
C PHE A 18 51.78 85.48 -9.64
N ARG A 19 52.61 84.67 -8.98
CA ARG A 19 53.75 85.18 -8.19
C ARG A 19 54.77 85.92 -9.07
N LEU A 20 55.03 85.40 -10.27
CA LEU A 20 56.00 86.01 -11.18
C LEU A 20 55.48 87.32 -11.78
N LEU A 21 54.17 87.39 -12.08
CA LEU A 21 53.47 88.63 -12.43
C LEU A 21 53.64 89.67 -11.31
N LEU A 22 53.36 89.29 -10.06
CA LEU A 22 53.47 90.16 -8.89
C LEU A 22 54.91 90.70 -8.73
N VAL A 23 55.93 89.85 -8.94
CA VAL A 23 57.33 90.28 -8.93
C VAL A 23 57.64 91.27 -10.05
N CYS A 24 57.13 91.04 -11.27
CA CYS A 24 57.28 91.98 -12.39
C CYS A 24 56.63 93.34 -12.08
N THR A 25 55.44 93.35 -11.48
CA THR A 25 54.77 94.59 -11.05
C THR A 25 55.58 95.33 -9.99
N ILE A 26 56.16 94.62 -9.01
CA ILE A 26 57.06 95.23 -8.02
C ILE A 26 58.31 95.82 -8.70
N ILE A 27 58.89 95.12 -9.68
CA ILE A 27 60.04 95.59 -10.45
C ILE A 27 59.72 96.89 -11.20
N VAL A 28 58.57 96.98 -11.86
CA VAL A 28 58.10 98.23 -12.49
C VAL A 28 58.01 99.34 -11.45
N ALA A 29 57.35 99.08 -10.32
CA ALA A 29 57.17 100.06 -9.26
C ALA A 29 58.51 100.57 -8.71
N VAL A 30 59.49 99.67 -8.51
CA VAL A 30 60.84 100.05 -8.09
C VAL A 30 61.56 100.85 -9.17
N GLY A 31 61.44 100.47 -10.45
CA GLY A 31 61.99 101.22 -11.57
C GLY A 31 61.48 102.67 -11.61
N VAL A 32 60.18 102.85 -11.43
CA VAL A 32 59.53 104.19 -11.33
C VAL A 32 60.04 104.97 -10.13
N VAL A 33 60.18 104.35 -8.96
CA VAL A 33 60.72 105.01 -7.76
C VAL A 33 62.20 105.40 -7.93
N VAL A 34 63.01 104.56 -8.58
CA VAL A 34 64.42 104.87 -8.88
C VAL A 34 64.53 106.05 -9.83
N GLU A 35 63.68 106.11 -10.86
CA GLU A 35 63.59 107.24 -11.79
C GLU A 35 63.20 108.55 -11.05
N GLU A 36 62.26 108.46 -10.10
CA GLU A 36 61.83 109.62 -9.31
C GLU A 36 62.93 110.10 -8.32
N ILE A 37 63.65 109.17 -7.68
CA ILE A 37 64.78 109.48 -6.77
C ILE A 37 65.97 110.06 -7.56
N GLU A 38 66.16 109.63 -8.80
CA GLU A 38 67.21 110.14 -9.70
C GLU A 38 67.03 111.63 -10.03
N HIS A 39 65.78 112.13 -10.00
CA HIS A 39 65.50 113.56 -10.17
C HIS A 39 66.08 114.43 -9.01
N LEU A 40 66.47 113.81 -7.89
CA LEU A 40 66.99 114.46 -6.68
C LEU A 40 68.53 114.38 -6.48
N ALA A 41 69.25 113.50 -7.17
CA ALA A 41 70.68 113.26 -6.93
C ALA A 41 71.57 113.78 -8.09
N SER A 42 72.30 114.89 -7.87
CA SER A 42 73.06 115.57 -8.93
C SER A 42 74.54 115.17 -9.06
N THR A 43 74.98 115.05 -10.31
CA THR A 43 76.37 115.15 -10.83
C THR A 43 77.35 114.01 -10.51
N GLY A 44 77.19 112.88 -11.23
CA GLY A 44 78.24 111.86 -11.36
C GLY A 44 77.97 110.94 -12.55
N LYS A 45 79.02 110.34 -13.13
CA LYS A 45 78.94 109.42 -14.30
C LYS A 45 78.01 108.21 -14.09
N TRP A 46 77.60 107.94 -12.85
CA TRP A 46 76.61 106.92 -12.48
C TRP A 46 75.17 107.26 -12.92
N HIS A 47 74.86 108.54 -13.17
CA HIS A 47 73.53 109.01 -13.54
C HIS A 47 73.05 108.44 -14.89
N GLU A 48 73.87 108.51 -15.94
CA GLU A 48 73.49 107.91 -17.23
C GLU A 48 73.29 106.39 -17.16
N MET A 49 73.94 105.72 -16.21
CA MET A 49 73.82 104.27 -16.03
C MET A 49 72.51 103.91 -15.32
N LEU A 50 72.10 104.67 -14.30
CA LEU A 50 70.86 104.45 -13.56
C LEU A 50 69.62 104.75 -14.40
N LYS A 51 69.62 105.84 -15.17
CA LYS A 51 68.53 106.14 -16.11
C LYS A 51 68.28 105.04 -17.14
N ARG A 52 69.37 104.47 -17.68
CA ARG A 52 69.27 103.31 -18.60
C ARG A 52 68.75 102.07 -17.87
N LEU A 53 69.12 101.88 -16.61
CA LEU A 53 68.65 100.76 -15.80
C LEU A 53 67.15 100.87 -15.44
N GLY A 54 66.70 102.07 -15.04
CA GLY A 54 65.31 102.35 -14.70
C GLY A 54 64.38 102.14 -15.90
N TRP A 55 64.73 102.71 -17.06
CA TRP A 55 63.95 102.49 -18.29
C TRP A 55 63.93 101.02 -18.73
N LEU A 56 65.06 100.31 -18.58
CA LEU A 56 65.14 98.88 -18.90
C LEU A 56 64.30 98.03 -17.92
N LEU A 57 64.24 98.40 -16.64
CA LEU A 57 63.35 97.77 -15.63
C LEU A 57 61.88 97.97 -15.97
N VAL A 58 61.47 99.18 -16.38
CA VAL A 58 60.09 99.46 -16.80
C VAL A 58 59.70 98.65 -18.04
N ILE A 59 60.56 98.60 -19.06
CA ILE A 59 60.28 97.80 -20.27
C ILE A 59 60.16 96.32 -19.93
N ILE A 60 61.09 95.77 -19.15
CA ILE A 60 61.04 94.36 -18.74
C ILE A 60 59.76 94.07 -17.97
N GLY A 61 59.35 94.97 -17.09
CA GLY A 61 58.17 94.77 -16.28
C GLY A 61 56.85 94.86 -17.06
N VAL A 62 56.70 95.81 -18.00
CA VAL A 62 55.51 95.90 -18.87
C VAL A 62 55.44 94.73 -19.86
N LEU A 63 56.59 94.30 -20.42
CA LEU A 63 56.64 93.07 -21.23
C LEU A 63 56.28 91.83 -20.42
N GLY A 64 56.74 91.78 -19.16
CA GLY A 64 56.40 90.75 -18.20
C GLY A 64 54.88 90.69 -17.98
N GLU A 65 54.27 91.81 -17.63
CA GLU A 65 52.82 91.91 -17.37
C GLU A 65 51.98 91.36 -18.52
N GLY A 66 52.26 91.75 -19.76
CA GLY A 66 51.52 91.25 -20.93
C GLY A 66 51.68 89.74 -21.17
N ILE A 67 52.87 89.18 -20.93
CA ILE A 67 53.11 87.73 -21.07
C ILE A 67 52.41 86.94 -19.95
N PHE A 68 52.42 87.47 -18.72
CA PHE A 68 51.81 86.78 -17.59
C PHE A 68 50.29 86.90 -17.54
N GLU A 69 49.70 88.00 -18.01
CA GLU A 69 48.24 88.09 -18.19
C GLU A 69 47.75 87.05 -19.20
N ALA A 70 48.40 86.94 -20.37
CA ALA A 70 48.08 85.93 -21.37
C ALA A 70 48.24 84.50 -20.83
N ALA A 71 49.30 84.24 -20.06
CA ALA A 71 49.53 82.95 -19.42
C ALA A 71 48.45 82.62 -18.37
N THR A 72 48.02 83.62 -17.58
CA THR A 72 46.99 83.44 -16.55
C THR A 72 45.61 83.22 -17.16
N THR A 73 45.24 83.96 -18.21
CA THR A 73 44.00 83.73 -18.97
C THR A 73 43.99 82.34 -19.60
N SER A 74 45.11 81.88 -20.15
CA SER A 74 45.22 80.51 -20.67
C SER A 74 45.06 79.46 -19.57
N ALA A 75 45.64 79.68 -18.39
CA ALA A 75 45.50 78.75 -17.26
C ALA A 75 44.06 78.67 -16.75
N ASP A 76 43.35 79.80 -16.67
CA ASP A 76 41.94 79.84 -16.25
C ASP A 76 41.02 79.16 -17.27
N SER A 77 41.27 79.34 -18.57
CA SER A 77 40.56 78.61 -19.64
C SER A 77 40.77 77.09 -19.53
N VAL A 78 42.01 76.65 -19.29
CA VAL A 78 42.33 75.21 -19.13
C VAL A 78 41.65 74.62 -17.89
N LEU A 79 41.58 75.37 -16.78
CA LEU A 79 40.86 74.94 -15.57
C LEU A 79 39.35 74.83 -15.80
N GLN A 80 38.76 75.77 -16.55
CA GLN A 80 37.35 75.72 -16.90
C GLN A 80 37.03 74.51 -17.80
N ASP A 81 37.86 74.26 -18.82
CA ASP A 81 37.72 73.11 -19.72
C ASP A 81 37.91 71.78 -18.98
N PHE A 82 38.87 71.71 -18.06
CA PHE A 82 39.09 70.54 -17.22
C PHE A 82 37.89 70.26 -16.31
N ASN A 83 37.34 71.28 -15.65
CA ASN A 83 36.15 71.13 -14.81
C ASN A 83 34.91 70.72 -15.62
N ASN A 84 34.71 71.31 -16.80
CA ASN A 84 33.63 70.93 -17.71
C ASN A 84 33.79 69.47 -18.19
N THR A 85 35.02 69.05 -18.47
CA THR A 85 35.33 67.67 -18.89
C THR A 85 35.09 66.67 -17.75
N LEU A 86 35.52 66.98 -16.52
CA LEU A 86 35.25 66.14 -15.36
C LEU A 86 33.76 66.04 -15.07
N LEU A 87 33.01 67.14 -15.18
CA LEU A 87 31.57 67.14 -14.99
C LEU A 87 30.87 66.29 -16.07
N ALA A 88 31.31 66.40 -17.32
CA ALA A 88 30.79 65.59 -18.42
C ALA A 88 31.07 64.09 -18.21
N ILE A 89 32.29 63.72 -17.81
CA ILE A 89 32.65 62.32 -17.48
C ILE A 89 31.85 61.82 -16.28
N ALA A 90 31.72 62.62 -15.22
CA ALA A 90 30.96 62.24 -14.03
C ALA A 90 29.47 62.04 -14.36
N THR A 91 28.90 62.89 -15.21
CA THR A 91 27.51 62.79 -15.67
C THR A 91 27.32 61.58 -16.58
N ASP A 92 28.26 61.29 -17.47
CA ASP A 92 28.24 60.08 -18.30
C ASP A 92 28.36 58.81 -17.43
N GLN A 93 29.29 58.78 -16.47
CA GLN A 93 29.43 57.66 -15.53
C GLN A 93 28.17 57.45 -14.68
N ALA A 94 27.58 58.53 -14.15
CA ALA A 94 26.31 58.47 -13.43
C ALA A 94 25.17 57.96 -14.33
N GLY A 95 25.13 58.40 -15.59
CA GLY A 95 24.17 57.93 -16.58
C GLY A 95 24.32 56.43 -16.88
N ARG A 96 25.56 55.94 -17.05
CA ARG A 96 25.85 54.51 -17.23
C ARG A 96 25.49 53.69 -16.00
N ALA A 97 25.83 54.17 -14.80
CA ALA A 97 25.48 53.52 -13.55
C ALA A 97 23.95 53.44 -13.37
N SER A 98 23.23 54.52 -13.66
CA SER A 98 21.76 54.55 -13.65
C SER A 98 21.15 53.54 -14.63
N LYS A 99 21.65 53.48 -15.87
CA LYS A 99 21.22 52.48 -16.86
C LYS A 99 21.49 51.05 -16.38
N SER A 100 22.69 50.79 -15.86
CA SER A 100 23.06 49.46 -15.34
C SER A 100 22.18 49.04 -14.15
N ALA A 101 21.89 49.96 -13.22
CA ALA A 101 21.02 49.70 -12.09
C ALA A 101 19.58 49.40 -12.54
N LYS A 102 19.09 50.12 -13.56
CA LYS A 102 17.78 49.84 -14.16
C LYS A 102 17.73 48.46 -14.81
N THR A 103 18.73 48.10 -15.62
CA THR A 103 18.84 46.76 -16.22
C THR A 103 18.86 45.67 -15.16
N ALA A 104 19.68 45.80 -14.12
CA ALA A 104 19.74 44.83 -13.03
C ALA A 104 18.40 44.71 -12.27
N HIS A 105 17.70 45.83 -12.05
CA HIS A 105 16.37 45.82 -11.44
C HIS A 105 15.34 45.11 -12.32
N ASP A 106 15.33 45.37 -13.63
CA ASP A 106 14.40 44.74 -14.57
C ASP A 106 14.68 43.24 -14.72
N GLU A 107 15.95 42.82 -14.73
CA GLU A 107 16.37 41.41 -14.69
C GLU A 107 15.95 40.72 -13.38
N ALA A 108 16.16 41.38 -12.23
CA ALA A 108 15.73 40.84 -10.93
C ALA A 108 14.21 40.69 -10.85
N LYS A 109 13.46 41.65 -11.42
CA LYS A 109 12.00 41.55 -11.54
C LYS A 109 11.59 40.38 -12.44
N GLY A 110 12.27 40.18 -13.57
CA GLY A 110 12.06 39.03 -14.46
C GLY A 110 12.30 37.70 -13.76
N ALA A 111 13.41 37.59 -13.02
CA ALA A 111 13.72 36.41 -12.22
C ALA A 111 12.67 36.14 -11.14
N GLY A 112 12.13 37.19 -10.50
CA GLY A 112 11.05 37.07 -9.53
C GLY A 112 9.76 36.48 -10.14
N ILE A 113 9.37 36.93 -11.33
CA ILE A 113 8.19 36.42 -12.04
C ILE A 113 8.36 34.93 -12.38
N GLU A 114 9.53 34.52 -12.89
CA GLU A 114 9.78 33.11 -13.20
C GLU A 114 9.83 32.24 -11.94
N ALA A 115 10.36 32.75 -10.83
CA ALA A 115 10.34 32.06 -9.54
C ALA A 115 8.91 31.85 -9.02
N ASP A 116 8.05 32.86 -9.13
CA ASP A 116 6.64 32.76 -8.73
C ASP A 116 5.85 31.77 -9.60
N LYS A 117 6.14 31.75 -10.90
CA LYS A 117 5.58 30.77 -11.84
C LYS A 117 6.02 29.35 -11.48
N ALA A 118 7.31 29.13 -11.27
CA ALA A 118 7.85 27.83 -10.85
C ALA A 118 7.24 27.34 -9.53
N LYS A 119 7.04 28.24 -8.56
CA LYS A 119 6.36 27.94 -7.29
C LYS A 119 4.91 27.52 -7.52
N THR A 120 4.20 28.20 -8.41
CA THR A 120 2.81 27.88 -8.78
C THR A 120 2.73 26.51 -9.46
N ASP A 121 3.59 26.26 -10.45
CA ASP A 121 3.65 25.00 -11.19
C ASP A 121 3.99 23.83 -10.24
N SER A 122 4.94 24.02 -9.32
CA SER A 122 5.26 23.04 -8.28
C SER A 122 4.05 22.73 -7.38
N GLY A 123 3.26 23.75 -7.02
CA GLY A 123 2.03 23.55 -6.23
C GLY A 123 0.94 22.79 -7.00
N ILE A 124 0.81 23.01 -8.31
CA ILE A 124 -0.08 22.23 -9.18
C ILE A 124 0.40 20.78 -9.27
N ALA A 125 1.71 20.56 -9.46
CA ALA A 125 2.29 19.23 -9.54
C ALA A 125 2.07 18.43 -8.24
N PHE A 126 2.25 19.07 -7.08
CA PHE A 126 2.00 18.44 -5.78
C PHE A 126 0.54 18.00 -5.62
N ARG A 127 -0.42 18.88 -5.93
CA ARG A 127 -1.86 18.53 -5.88
C ARG A 127 -2.21 17.36 -6.80
N LYS A 128 -1.69 17.36 -8.04
CA LYS A 128 -1.89 16.23 -8.97
C LYS A 128 -1.30 14.93 -8.43
N SER A 129 -0.16 14.99 -7.76
CA SER A 129 0.45 13.83 -7.11
C SER A 129 -0.42 13.30 -5.96
N ASP A 130 -0.99 14.18 -5.13
CA ASP A 130 -1.88 13.79 -4.04
C ASP A 130 -3.20 13.19 -4.55
N GLU A 131 -3.77 13.77 -5.60
CA GLU A 131 -4.95 13.23 -6.29
C GLU A 131 -4.66 11.83 -6.87
N ALA A 132 -3.52 11.64 -7.51
CA ALA A 132 -3.09 10.34 -8.03
C ALA A 132 -2.90 9.30 -6.92
N ASN A 133 -2.26 9.68 -5.81
CA ASN A 133 -2.08 8.80 -4.65
C ASN A 133 -3.43 8.40 -4.02
N THR A 134 -4.37 9.35 -3.92
CA THR A 134 -5.73 9.08 -3.41
C THR A 134 -6.48 8.13 -4.34
N ALA A 135 -6.40 8.35 -5.65
CA ALA A 135 -7.03 7.48 -6.64
C ALA A 135 -6.44 6.05 -6.61
N ALA A 136 -5.11 5.92 -6.47
CA ALA A 136 -4.44 4.62 -6.34
C ALA A 136 -4.91 3.87 -5.09
N SER A 137 -4.95 4.53 -3.93
CA SER A 137 -5.43 3.92 -2.68
C SER A 137 -6.90 3.47 -2.78
N ASN A 138 -7.76 4.26 -3.42
CA ASN A 138 -9.15 3.87 -3.68
C ASN A 138 -9.24 2.65 -4.61
N ALA A 139 -8.42 2.60 -5.66
CA ALA A 139 -8.37 1.48 -6.60
C ALA A 139 -7.90 0.19 -5.91
N GLU A 140 -6.88 0.26 -5.05
CA GLU A 140 -6.45 -0.87 -4.22
C GLU A 140 -7.57 -1.36 -3.30
N GLY A 141 -8.29 -0.45 -2.64
CA GLY A 141 -9.45 -0.79 -1.81
C GLY A 141 -10.58 -1.49 -2.59
N MET A 142 -10.85 -1.06 -3.82
CA MET A 142 -11.81 -1.73 -4.71
C MET A 142 -11.32 -3.10 -5.15
N ALA A 143 -10.04 -3.26 -5.47
CA ALA A 143 -9.45 -4.53 -5.88
C ALA A 143 -9.52 -5.59 -4.75
N VAL A 144 -9.25 -5.21 -3.51
CA VAL A 144 -9.39 -6.10 -2.35
C VAL A 144 -10.84 -6.55 -2.16
N LYS A 145 -11.81 -5.64 -2.26
CA LYS A 145 -13.24 -5.97 -2.16
C LYS A 145 -13.69 -6.90 -3.29
N ALA A 146 -13.26 -6.65 -4.52
CA ALA A 146 -13.57 -7.49 -5.68
C ALA A 146 -13.00 -8.89 -5.51
N LYS A 147 -11.76 -9.02 -5.02
CA LYS A 147 -11.13 -10.32 -4.73
C LYS A 147 -11.89 -11.09 -3.65
N ALA A 148 -12.26 -10.44 -2.55
CA ALA A 148 -13.04 -11.08 -1.49
C ALA A 148 -14.42 -11.56 -1.99
N GLN A 149 -15.07 -10.78 -2.86
CA GLN A 149 -16.34 -11.17 -3.47
C GLN A 149 -16.16 -12.38 -4.40
N LEU A 150 -15.11 -12.40 -5.21
CA LEU A 150 -14.80 -13.52 -6.10
C LEU A 150 -14.56 -14.81 -5.29
N GLU A 151 -13.74 -14.75 -4.24
CA GLU A 151 -13.48 -15.90 -3.37
C GLU A 151 -14.77 -16.42 -2.69
N ALA A 152 -15.66 -15.51 -2.28
CA ALA A 152 -16.96 -15.86 -1.71
C ALA A 152 -17.89 -16.53 -2.74
N ASP A 153 -17.90 -16.04 -3.98
CA ASP A 153 -18.74 -16.61 -5.04
C ASP A 153 -18.18 -17.95 -5.55
N GLU A 154 -16.86 -18.11 -5.63
CA GLU A 154 -16.21 -19.41 -5.91
C GLU A 154 -16.48 -20.43 -4.79
N ALA A 155 -16.53 -20.00 -3.52
CA ALA A 155 -16.91 -20.87 -2.42
C ALA A 155 -18.37 -21.34 -2.55
N LYS A 156 -19.30 -20.42 -2.84
CA LYS A 156 -20.71 -20.77 -3.10
C LYS A 156 -20.85 -21.68 -4.31
N GLN A 157 -20.10 -21.44 -5.38
CA GLN A 157 -20.15 -22.29 -6.57
C GLN A 157 -19.68 -23.70 -6.25
N ARG A 158 -18.57 -23.88 -5.52
CA ARG A 158 -18.11 -25.20 -5.08
C ARG A 158 -19.13 -25.90 -4.19
N GLU A 159 -19.80 -25.14 -3.32
CA GLU A 159 -20.88 -25.66 -2.47
C GLU A 159 -22.08 -26.13 -3.31
N LEU A 160 -22.52 -25.31 -4.26
CA LEU A 160 -23.59 -25.64 -5.21
C LEU A 160 -23.22 -26.84 -6.09
N GLU A 161 -21.99 -26.92 -6.59
CA GLU A 161 -21.50 -28.05 -7.37
C GLU A 161 -21.56 -29.34 -6.54
N ARG A 162 -21.13 -29.30 -5.26
CA ARG A 162 -21.26 -30.44 -4.34
C ARG A 162 -22.73 -30.84 -4.14
N ASP A 163 -23.61 -29.86 -3.94
CA ASP A 163 -25.04 -30.08 -3.69
C ASP A 163 -25.81 -30.51 -4.95
N LEU A 164 -25.32 -30.24 -6.15
CA LEU A 164 -25.91 -30.66 -7.43
C LEU A 164 -25.33 -31.99 -7.96
N ARG A 165 -24.21 -32.49 -7.40
CA ARG A 165 -23.62 -33.76 -7.83
C ARG A 165 -24.63 -34.91 -7.74
N PRO A 166 -24.73 -35.77 -8.76
CA PRO A 166 -25.54 -36.97 -8.70
C PRO A 166 -25.32 -37.81 -7.44
N ARG A 167 -26.41 -38.26 -6.79
CA ARG A 167 -26.34 -39.30 -5.74
C ARG A 167 -26.05 -40.65 -6.40
N ILE A 168 -24.79 -40.89 -6.72
CA ILE A 168 -24.28 -42.16 -7.25
C ILE A 168 -23.28 -42.69 -6.25
N VAL A 169 -23.52 -43.91 -5.79
CA VAL A 169 -22.55 -44.65 -5.01
C VAL A 169 -21.58 -45.30 -5.98
N ALA A 170 -20.28 -45.11 -5.79
CA ALA A 170 -19.27 -45.78 -6.57
C ALA A 170 -18.59 -46.85 -5.71
N ALA A 171 -18.50 -48.07 -6.22
CA ALA A 171 -17.60 -49.06 -5.62
C ALA A 171 -16.16 -48.62 -5.90
N THR A 172 -15.36 -48.46 -4.86
CA THR A 172 -13.92 -48.23 -4.98
C THR A 172 -13.19 -49.50 -4.57
N GLY A 173 -12.31 -49.99 -5.45
CA GLY A 173 -11.64 -51.29 -5.28
C GLY A 173 -12.42 -52.46 -5.88
N PHE A 174 -11.77 -53.63 -5.91
CA PHE A 174 -12.40 -54.88 -6.32
C PHE A 174 -12.92 -55.62 -5.08
N PRO A 175 -14.05 -56.36 -5.18
CA PRO A 175 -14.55 -57.16 -4.07
C PRO A 175 -13.48 -58.14 -3.59
N GLY A 176 -13.33 -58.29 -2.28
CA GLY A 176 -12.31 -59.14 -1.66
C GLY A 176 -10.89 -58.55 -1.60
N VAL A 177 -10.67 -57.31 -2.06
CA VAL A 177 -9.37 -56.61 -1.91
C VAL A 177 -9.38 -55.74 -0.64
N PRO A 178 -8.34 -55.80 0.21
CA PRO A 178 -8.18 -54.89 1.34
C PRO A 178 -8.25 -53.43 0.88
N GLY A 179 -9.20 -52.66 1.42
CA GLY A 179 -9.44 -51.27 1.06
C GLY A 179 -10.64 -51.01 0.14
N ALA A 180 -11.37 -52.06 -0.26
CA ALA A 180 -12.66 -51.87 -0.92
C ALA A 180 -13.66 -51.20 0.04
N ASN A 181 -14.35 -50.16 -0.42
CA ASN A 181 -15.36 -49.47 0.41
C ASN A 181 -16.57 -50.37 0.76
N THR A 182 -16.76 -51.47 0.03
CA THR A 182 -17.83 -52.47 0.26
C THR A 182 -17.50 -53.50 1.32
N ALA A 183 -16.26 -53.58 1.79
CA ALA A 183 -15.80 -54.59 2.74
C ALA A 183 -16.64 -54.71 4.04
N PRO A 184 -17.20 -53.61 4.61
CA PRO A 184 -18.10 -53.72 5.77
C PRO A 184 -19.39 -54.51 5.47
N LEU A 185 -19.90 -54.43 4.24
CA LEU A 185 -21.16 -55.07 3.84
C LEU A 185 -20.97 -56.56 3.53
N GLU A 186 -19.81 -56.93 3.02
CA GLU A 186 -19.42 -58.31 2.69
C GLU A 186 -19.43 -59.25 3.91
N LYS A 187 -19.38 -58.70 5.13
CA LYS A 187 -19.46 -59.46 6.39
C LYS A 187 -20.83 -60.09 6.64
N PHE A 188 -21.86 -59.66 5.91
CA PHE A 188 -23.25 -60.07 6.14
C PHE A 188 -23.88 -60.67 4.87
N PRO A 189 -23.33 -61.78 4.34
CA PRO A 189 -23.86 -62.41 3.13
C PRO A 189 -25.29 -62.91 3.36
N GLY A 190 -26.11 -62.89 2.31
CA GLY A 190 -27.49 -63.37 2.37
C GLY A 190 -28.46 -62.40 3.07
N THR A 191 -28.03 -61.17 3.37
CA THR A 191 -28.96 -60.10 3.76
C THR A 191 -29.91 -59.79 2.62
N GLU A 192 -31.19 -59.66 2.95
CA GLU A 192 -32.24 -59.28 2.01
C GLU A 192 -32.53 -57.79 2.15
N LEU A 193 -32.51 -57.05 1.04
CA LEU A 193 -32.74 -55.62 1.03
C LEU A 193 -34.06 -55.31 0.33
N LYS A 194 -34.93 -54.58 1.01
CA LYS A 194 -36.08 -53.90 0.42
C LYS A 194 -35.72 -52.44 0.19
N ILE A 195 -36.04 -51.92 -0.98
CA ILE A 195 -35.76 -50.54 -1.34
C ILE A 195 -37.05 -49.84 -1.72
N GLU A 196 -37.35 -48.80 -0.97
CA GLU A 196 -38.40 -47.85 -1.22
C GLU A 196 -37.79 -46.50 -1.60
N TYR A 197 -38.42 -45.77 -2.52
CA TYR A 197 -37.98 -44.42 -2.88
C TYR A 197 -39.16 -43.53 -3.25
N ILE A 198 -39.07 -42.24 -2.95
CA ILE A 198 -40.09 -41.26 -3.34
C ILE A 198 -40.15 -41.12 -4.89
N PRO A 199 -41.24 -40.64 -5.49
CA PRO A 199 -41.37 -40.49 -6.95
C PRO A 199 -40.55 -39.32 -7.54
N ASP A 200 -39.27 -39.25 -7.19
CA ASP A 200 -38.27 -38.29 -7.66
C ASP A 200 -37.17 -39.02 -8.46
N PHE A 201 -36.63 -38.33 -9.48
CA PHE A 201 -35.66 -38.93 -10.38
C PHE A 201 -34.30 -39.17 -9.70
N GLU A 202 -33.87 -38.26 -8.80
CA GLU A 202 -32.64 -38.42 -8.02
C GLU A 202 -32.77 -39.55 -7.02
N ALA A 203 -33.89 -39.61 -6.29
CA ALA A 203 -34.17 -40.69 -5.34
C ALA A 203 -34.20 -42.06 -6.02
N ARG A 204 -34.85 -42.17 -7.19
CA ARG A 204 -34.83 -43.41 -7.99
C ARG A 204 -33.43 -43.79 -8.45
N ARG A 205 -32.63 -42.82 -8.92
CA ARG A 205 -31.25 -43.09 -9.36
C ARG A 205 -30.36 -43.54 -8.20
N ALA A 206 -30.47 -42.85 -7.07
CA ALA A 206 -29.84 -43.20 -5.80
C ALA A 206 -30.18 -44.63 -5.37
N ALA A 207 -31.46 -44.98 -5.33
CA ALA A 207 -31.96 -46.32 -5.02
C ALA A 207 -31.37 -47.40 -5.95
N ASN A 208 -31.35 -47.16 -7.26
CA ASN A 208 -30.74 -48.08 -8.23
C ASN A 208 -29.23 -48.25 -8.01
N SER A 209 -28.53 -47.16 -7.68
CA SER A 209 -27.09 -47.20 -7.41
C SER A 209 -26.77 -48.02 -6.16
N ILE A 210 -27.58 -47.89 -5.10
CA ILE A 210 -27.44 -48.70 -3.88
C ILE A 210 -27.68 -50.17 -4.21
N ALA A 211 -28.80 -50.48 -4.87
CA ALA A 211 -29.18 -51.83 -5.28
C ALA A 211 -28.03 -52.53 -6.04
N ALA A 212 -27.50 -51.86 -7.06
CA ALA A 212 -26.42 -52.41 -7.88
C ALA A 212 -25.18 -52.75 -7.05
N ILE A 213 -24.78 -51.89 -6.11
CA ILE A 213 -23.58 -52.16 -5.30
C ILE A 213 -23.80 -53.32 -4.33
N VAL A 214 -24.92 -53.32 -3.60
CA VAL A 214 -25.13 -54.35 -2.58
C VAL A 214 -25.31 -55.73 -3.21
N GLU A 215 -25.93 -55.84 -4.38
CA GLU A 215 -26.06 -57.11 -5.09
C GLU A 215 -24.73 -57.57 -5.67
N GLN A 216 -23.99 -56.68 -6.35
CA GLN A 216 -22.76 -57.07 -7.05
C GLN A 216 -21.61 -57.35 -6.09
N PHE A 217 -21.43 -56.52 -5.06
CA PHE A 217 -20.26 -56.54 -4.20
C PHE A 217 -20.53 -57.19 -2.85
N ALA A 218 -21.66 -56.88 -2.20
CA ALA A 218 -21.99 -57.43 -0.88
C ALA A 218 -22.73 -58.78 -0.92
N LYS A 219 -23.19 -59.21 -2.11
CA LYS A 219 -23.99 -60.43 -2.31
C LYS A 219 -25.29 -60.43 -1.50
N TRP A 220 -25.86 -59.25 -1.29
CA TRP A 220 -27.19 -59.08 -0.73
C TRP A 220 -28.22 -59.29 -1.82
N LYS A 221 -29.43 -59.72 -1.46
CA LYS A 221 -30.52 -59.94 -2.42
C LYS A 221 -31.51 -58.80 -2.32
N VAL A 222 -31.74 -58.04 -3.40
CA VAL A 222 -32.82 -57.05 -3.42
C VAL A 222 -34.14 -57.79 -3.63
N THR A 223 -35.00 -57.80 -2.62
CA THR A 223 -36.27 -58.55 -2.64
C THR A 223 -37.45 -57.69 -3.08
N GLU A 224 -37.34 -56.38 -2.91
CA GLU A 224 -38.40 -55.42 -3.23
C GLU A 224 -37.77 -54.10 -3.70
N PHE A 225 -38.31 -53.51 -4.75
CA PHE A 225 -37.88 -52.24 -5.31
C PHE A 225 -39.11 -51.44 -5.75
N ALA A 226 -39.58 -50.53 -4.90
CA ALA A 226 -40.89 -49.89 -5.05
C ALA A 226 -40.85 -48.38 -4.82
N VAL A 227 -41.83 -47.68 -5.38
CA VAL A 227 -42.09 -46.28 -5.05
C VAL A 227 -42.85 -46.23 -3.73
N THR A 228 -42.37 -45.45 -2.76
CA THR A 228 -43.11 -45.20 -1.52
C THR A 228 -44.09 -44.05 -1.70
N LEU A 229 -45.28 -44.22 -1.16
CA LEU A 229 -46.35 -43.22 -1.15
C LEU A 229 -46.51 -42.55 0.21
N ASP A 230 -45.65 -42.88 1.18
CA ASP A 230 -45.64 -42.21 2.47
C ASP A 230 -45.25 -40.74 2.28
N PRO A 231 -46.13 -39.77 2.62
CA PRO A 231 -45.80 -38.35 2.50
C PRO A 231 -44.78 -37.88 3.55
N ASN A 232 -44.50 -38.67 4.59
CA ASN A 232 -43.63 -38.30 5.72
C ASN A 232 -42.22 -38.90 5.61
N VAL A 233 -41.76 -39.21 4.39
CA VAL A 233 -40.40 -39.68 4.18
C VAL A 233 -39.43 -38.53 4.43
N SER A 234 -38.51 -38.74 5.37
CA SER A 234 -37.42 -37.81 5.66
C SER A 234 -36.51 -37.60 4.45
N ASP A 235 -35.93 -36.40 4.34
CA ASP A 235 -34.85 -36.15 3.38
C ASP A 235 -33.64 -37.04 3.67
N GLY A 236 -32.94 -37.48 2.63
CA GLY A 236 -31.77 -38.37 2.74
C GLY A 236 -32.13 -39.84 2.58
N VAL A 237 -31.64 -40.67 3.51
CA VAL A 237 -31.86 -42.13 3.51
C VAL A 237 -32.24 -42.59 4.91
N THR A 238 -33.36 -43.29 5.03
CA THR A 238 -33.74 -43.96 6.27
C THR A 238 -33.54 -45.46 6.10
N ILE A 239 -32.81 -46.07 7.03
CA ILE A 239 -32.56 -47.50 7.10
C ILE A 239 -33.38 -48.05 8.26
N LYS A 240 -34.38 -48.87 7.96
CA LYS A 240 -35.16 -49.61 8.95
C LYS A 240 -34.63 -51.02 9.09
N ARG A 241 -34.46 -51.45 10.33
CA ARG A 241 -34.00 -52.79 10.71
C ARG A 241 -35.04 -53.54 11.51
N TYR A 242 -34.88 -54.86 11.60
CA TYR A 242 -35.69 -55.68 12.49
C TYR A 242 -35.64 -55.18 13.94
N SER A 243 -36.82 -55.01 14.55
CA SER A 243 -37.00 -54.47 15.90
C SER A 243 -37.12 -55.55 16.98
N GLY A 244 -37.16 -56.83 16.60
CA GLY A 244 -37.52 -57.91 17.52
C GLY A 244 -39.03 -58.10 17.64
N LYS A 245 -39.44 -59.29 18.07
CA LYS A 245 -40.83 -59.58 18.46
C LYS A 245 -40.99 -59.53 19.97
N LEU A 246 -42.22 -59.27 20.42
CA LEU A 246 -42.59 -59.44 21.83
C LEU A 246 -42.37 -60.91 22.23
N ALA A 247 -41.33 -61.14 23.03
CA ALA A 247 -40.99 -62.43 23.58
C ALA A 247 -41.67 -62.63 24.96
N HIS A 248 -42.13 -63.85 25.24
CA HIS A 248 -42.89 -64.16 26.46
C HIS A 248 -42.12 -65.03 27.46
N GLY A 249 -40.80 -65.18 27.29
CA GLY A 249 -39.93 -65.85 28.27
C GLY A 249 -38.44 -65.52 28.12
N PRO A 250 -37.61 -65.80 29.15
CA PRO A 250 -36.20 -65.39 29.17
C PRO A 250 -35.37 -65.91 28.00
N GLN A 251 -35.63 -67.13 27.52
CA GLN A 251 -34.90 -67.73 26.42
C GLN A 251 -35.32 -67.15 25.06
N GLU A 252 -36.61 -66.82 24.89
CA GLU A 252 -37.09 -66.10 23.72
C GLU A 252 -36.53 -64.67 23.68
N VAL A 253 -36.45 -63.99 24.83
CA VAL A 253 -35.84 -62.66 24.94
C VAL A 253 -34.36 -62.71 24.54
N ALA A 254 -33.61 -63.70 25.01
CA ALA A 254 -32.20 -63.85 24.64
C ALA A 254 -32.02 -64.11 23.14
N ASN A 255 -32.85 -64.98 22.55
CA ASN A 255 -32.81 -65.28 21.12
C ASN A 255 -33.17 -64.05 20.28
N GLU A 256 -34.26 -63.34 20.62
CA GLU A 256 -34.68 -62.12 19.91
C GLU A 256 -33.64 -61.01 20.06
N SER A 257 -33.03 -60.85 21.24
CA SER A 257 -31.95 -59.86 21.44
C SER A 257 -30.76 -60.11 20.52
N MET A 258 -30.37 -61.37 20.31
CA MET A 258 -29.26 -61.71 19.41
C MET A 258 -29.63 -61.44 17.94
N LEU A 259 -30.89 -61.67 17.55
CA LEU A 259 -31.38 -61.34 16.20
C LEU A 259 -31.44 -59.84 15.95
N VAL A 260 -31.86 -59.06 16.96
CA VAL A 260 -31.84 -57.59 16.89
C VAL A 260 -30.40 -57.09 16.78
N GLU A 261 -29.47 -57.59 17.58
CA GLU A 261 -28.07 -57.17 17.52
C GLU A 261 -27.42 -57.44 16.16
N ASP A 262 -27.72 -58.58 15.53
CA ASP A 262 -27.25 -58.88 14.17
C ASP A 262 -27.89 -57.93 13.12
N ALA A 263 -29.18 -57.63 13.26
CA ALA A 263 -29.86 -56.66 12.39
C ALA A 263 -29.28 -55.24 12.54
N ASP A 264 -28.92 -54.83 13.76
CA ASP A 264 -28.24 -53.56 14.06
C ASP A 264 -26.89 -53.51 13.36
N ALA A 265 -26.10 -54.58 13.47
CA ALA A 265 -24.78 -54.64 12.87
C ALA A 265 -24.85 -54.46 11.34
N ARG A 266 -25.82 -55.10 10.68
CA ARG A 266 -26.04 -54.97 9.24
C ARG A 266 -26.49 -53.56 8.84
N ALA A 267 -27.49 -53.02 9.54
CA ALA A 267 -28.03 -51.69 9.26
C ALA A 267 -26.98 -50.60 9.48
N ASN A 268 -26.18 -50.70 10.55
CA ASN A 268 -25.09 -49.78 10.84
C ASN A 268 -23.94 -49.91 9.83
N ALA A 269 -23.64 -51.11 9.34
CA ALA A 269 -22.65 -51.30 8.28
C ALA A 269 -23.08 -50.61 6.98
N LEU A 270 -24.37 -50.71 6.62
CA LEU A 270 -24.94 -50.01 5.47
C LEU A 270 -24.97 -48.50 5.68
N ALA A 271 -25.38 -48.04 6.86
CA ALA A 271 -25.39 -46.62 7.21
C ALA A 271 -23.98 -46.03 7.06
N LYS A 272 -23.00 -46.68 7.68
CA LYS A 272 -21.60 -46.27 7.62
C LYS A 272 -21.09 -46.24 6.17
N PHE A 273 -21.41 -47.26 5.38
CA PHE A 273 -21.02 -47.29 3.96
C PHE A 273 -21.59 -46.08 3.20
N LEU A 274 -22.88 -45.75 3.38
CA LEU A 274 -23.48 -44.58 2.72
C LEU A 274 -22.86 -43.27 3.23
N THR A 275 -22.65 -43.13 4.54
CA THR A 275 -21.98 -41.96 5.13
C THR A 275 -20.56 -41.79 4.61
N ASP A 276 -19.78 -42.87 4.49
CA ASP A 276 -18.42 -42.85 3.92
C ASP A 276 -18.42 -42.46 2.42
N GLN A 277 -19.58 -42.53 1.76
CA GLN A 277 -19.80 -42.10 0.38
C GLN A 277 -20.37 -40.67 0.27
N ASP A 278 -20.29 -39.90 1.37
CA ASP A 278 -20.76 -38.51 1.48
C ASP A 278 -22.29 -38.38 1.29
N TRP A 279 -23.04 -39.39 1.72
CA TRP A 279 -24.50 -39.31 1.78
C TRP A 279 -24.94 -38.60 3.06
N PHE A 280 -25.79 -37.58 2.90
CA PHE A 280 -26.34 -36.79 3.98
C PHE A 280 -27.62 -37.42 4.55
N ASN A 281 -27.88 -37.16 5.83
CA ASN A 281 -29.08 -37.60 6.57
C ASN A 281 -29.35 -39.11 6.44
N VAL A 282 -28.32 -39.91 6.72
CA VAL A 282 -28.45 -41.36 6.82
C VAL A 282 -28.89 -41.70 8.24
N ASP A 283 -30.17 -42.04 8.41
CA ASP A 283 -30.76 -42.38 9.70
C ASP A 283 -30.99 -43.89 9.81
N VAL A 284 -30.77 -44.43 11.01
CA VAL A 284 -31.00 -45.85 11.31
C VAL A 284 -32.13 -45.95 12.33
N GLY A 285 -33.32 -46.28 11.83
CA GLY A 285 -34.52 -46.48 12.61
C GLY A 285 -34.82 -47.96 12.85
N MET A 286 -35.68 -48.22 13.81
CA MET A 286 -36.28 -49.54 13.98
C MET A 286 -37.55 -49.66 13.12
N ASP A 287 -37.88 -50.87 12.69
CA ASP A 287 -39.21 -51.21 12.21
C ASP A 287 -40.26 -51.08 13.33
N ASP A 288 -41.55 -51.16 12.98
CA ASP A 288 -42.64 -51.13 13.96
C ASP A 288 -42.49 -52.30 14.96
N TRP A 289 -42.11 -51.98 16.19
CA TRP A 289 -41.90 -52.93 17.28
C TRP A 289 -43.18 -53.65 17.72
N ILE A 290 -44.36 -53.14 17.38
CA ILE A 290 -45.65 -53.77 17.67
C ILE A 290 -46.00 -54.80 16.60
N LYS A 291 -45.68 -54.52 15.33
CA LYS A 291 -45.90 -55.42 14.20
C LYS A 291 -44.70 -55.39 13.25
N PRO A 292 -43.62 -56.14 13.58
CA PRO A 292 -42.45 -56.19 12.72
C PRO A 292 -42.84 -56.75 11.35
N THR A 293 -42.62 -55.94 10.33
CA THR A 293 -42.83 -56.28 8.92
C THR A 293 -41.56 -56.87 8.29
N LEU A 294 -40.40 -56.57 8.88
CA LEU A 294 -39.11 -57.12 8.47
C LEU A 294 -38.80 -58.43 9.21
N SER A 295 -38.15 -59.35 8.52
CA SER A 295 -37.49 -60.51 9.15
C SER A 295 -36.09 -60.15 9.66
N PRO A 296 -35.46 -60.96 10.53
CA PRO A 296 -34.12 -60.67 11.08
C PRO A 296 -33.02 -60.47 10.03
N THR A 297 -33.16 -61.05 8.84
CA THR A 297 -32.20 -60.91 7.75
C THR A 297 -32.56 -59.81 6.75
N GLN A 298 -33.67 -59.11 6.97
CA GLN A 298 -34.18 -58.07 6.08
C GLN A 298 -33.86 -56.68 6.60
N ILE A 299 -33.50 -55.80 5.66
CA ILE A 299 -33.36 -54.36 5.86
C ILE A 299 -34.30 -53.66 4.88
N LEU A 300 -34.94 -52.58 5.32
CA LEU A 300 -35.66 -51.66 4.44
C LEU A 300 -34.88 -50.35 4.34
N ILE A 301 -34.52 -49.97 3.13
CA ILE A 301 -34.03 -48.63 2.81
C ILE A 301 -35.19 -47.81 2.24
N ILE A 302 -35.35 -46.59 2.73
CA ILE A 302 -36.25 -45.59 2.17
C ILE A 302 -35.40 -44.41 1.70
N VAL A 303 -35.40 -44.14 0.41
CA VAL A 303 -34.64 -43.05 -0.21
C VAL A 303 -35.56 -41.85 -0.43
N GLY A 304 -35.34 -40.79 0.35
CA GLY A 304 -36.08 -39.52 0.27
C GLY A 304 -35.45 -38.51 -0.71
N TYR A 305 -35.90 -37.25 -0.61
CA TYR A 305 -35.32 -36.15 -1.39
C TYR A 305 -33.84 -35.99 -1.06
N LYS A 306 -33.08 -35.46 -2.02
CA LYS A 306 -31.70 -35.10 -1.77
C LYS A 306 -31.71 -33.93 -0.79
N PRO A 307 -31.08 -34.04 0.39
CA PRO A 307 -30.98 -32.89 1.29
C PRO A 307 -30.25 -31.78 0.55
N SER A 308 -30.85 -30.60 0.50
CA SER A 308 -30.21 -29.40 -0.04
C SER A 308 -30.14 -28.37 1.07
N ARG A 309 -28.92 -28.10 1.54
CA ARG A 309 -28.67 -27.03 2.52
C ARG A 309 -29.09 -25.66 2.00
N HIS A 310 -29.16 -25.51 0.67
CA HIS A 310 -29.51 -24.26 -0.01
C HIS A 310 -31.01 -23.96 -0.03
N PHE A 311 -31.86 -24.99 -0.02
CA PHE A 311 -33.33 -24.83 -0.05
C PHE A 311 -33.95 -24.81 1.34
N LEU A 312 -33.16 -25.00 2.41
CA LEU A 312 -33.62 -24.79 3.77
C LEU A 312 -33.90 -23.30 4.02
N PRO A 313 -35.08 -22.95 4.57
CA PRO A 313 -35.35 -21.63 5.12
C PRO A 313 -34.20 -21.11 6.00
N GLU A 314 -33.97 -19.80 6.00
CA GLU A 314 -32.84 -19.19 6.72
C GLU A 314 -32.74 -19.61 8.20
N TRP A 315 -33.89 -19.79 8.85
CA TRP A 315 -33.94 -20.18 10.26
C TRP A 315 -33.42 -21.60 10.49
N GLN A 316 -33.67 -22.55 9.58
CA GLN A 316 -33.14 -23.91 9.68
C GLN A 316 -31.63 -23.91 9.44
N ARG A 317 -31.14 -23.18 8.43
CA ARG A 317 -29.69 -23.05 8.17
C ARG A 317 -28.95 -22.50 9.39
N LYS A 318 -29.53 -21.52 10.10
CA LYS A 318 -28.95 -20.96 11.33
C LYS A 318 -28.91 -21.98 12.47
N ILE A 319 -29.94 -22.82 12.62
CA ILE A 319 -29.97 -23.88 13.64
C ILE A 319 -28.92 -24.95 13.32
N GLU A 320 -28.83 -25.40 12.07
CA GLU A 320 -27.83 -26.37 11.64
C GLU A 320 -26.42 -25.84 11.83
N ALA A 321 -26.14 -24.60 11.40
CA ALA A 321 -24.83 -23.98 11.60
C ALA A 321 -24.46 -23.85 13.09
N ALA A 322 -25.42 -23.48 13.94
CA ALA A 322 -25.22 -23.42 15.38
C ALA A 322 -24.97 -24.81 16.00
N SER A 323 -25.67 -25.85 15.52
CA SER A 323 -25.46 -27.23 15.94
C SER A 323 -24.09 -27.77 15.52
N GLU A 324 -23.68 -27.53 14.27
CA GLU A 324 -22.35 -27.90 13.77
C GLU A 324 -21.23 -27.18 14.55
N GLU A 325 -21.41 -25.90 14.89
CA GLU A 325 -20.47 -25.16 15.73
C GLU A 325 -20.40 -25.73 17.15
N GLN A 326 -21.55 -26.10 17.74
CA GLN A 326 -21.62 -26.73 19.06
C GLN A 326 -20.97 -28.12 19.07
N GLU A 327 -21.18 -28.93 18.04
CA GLU A 327 -20.50 -30.22 17.88
C GLU A 327 -18.99 -30.05 17.75
N LYS A 328 -18.54 -29.10 16.92
CA LYS A 328 -17.11 -28.83 16.73
C LYS A 328 -16.46 -28.43 18.05
N ARG A 329 -17.08 -27.52 18.80
CA ARG A 329 -16.62 -27.12 20.15
C ARG A 329 -16.58 -28.31 21.10
N SER A 330 -17.57 -29.20 21.02
CA SER A 330 -17.63 -30.40 21.86
C SER A 330 -16.52 -31.40 21.50
N ARG A 331 -16.21 -31.59 20.22
CA ARG A 331 -15.09 -32.44 19.76
C ARG A 331 -13.75 -31.86 20.19
N GLU A 332 -13.51 -30.56 19.98
CA GLU A 332 -12.29 -29.86 20.43
C GLU A 332 -12.11 -29.99 21.95
N HIS A 333 -13.20 -29.87 22.72
CA HIS A 333 -13.17 -30.06 24.17
C HIS A 333 -12.82 -31.50 24.57
N MET A 334 -13.41 -32.50 23.91
CA MET A 334 -13.12 -33.91 24.17
C MET A 334 -11.67 -34.28 23.82
N ASP A 335 -11.13 -33.75 22.72
CA ASP A 335 -9.75 -34.00 22.32
C ASP A 335 -8.76 -33.34 23.30
N LYS A 336 -9.08 -32.13 23.78
CA LYS A 336 -8.32 -31.49 24.85
C LYS A 336 -8.34 -32.32 26.14
N MET A 337 -9.49 -32.82 26.54
CA MET A 337 -9.64 -33.68 27.73
C MET A 337 -8.83 -34.98 27.59
N ARG A 338 -8.85 -35.62 26.41
CA ARG A 338 -8.02 -36.80 26.12
C ARG A 338 -6.52 -36.51 26.17
N GLU A 339 -6.09 -35.35 25.71
CA GLU A 339 -4.69 -34.92 25.79
C GLU A 339 -4.26 -34.69 27.24
N GLU A 340 -5.08 -33.99 28.03
CA GLU A 340 -4.87 -33.77 29.47
C GLU A 340 -4.77 -35.10 30.22
N ASP A 341 -5.66 -36.06 29.93
CA ASP A 341 -5.63 -37.39 30.55
C ASP A 341 -4.39 -38.20 30.15
N ARG A 342 -3.92 -38.06 28.90
CA ARG A 342 -2.67 -38.67 28.43
C ARG A 342 -1.46 -38.10 29.16
N GLN A 343 -1.38 -36.78 29.28
CA GLN A 343 -0.31 -36.09 30.02
C GLN A 343 -0.34 -36.48 31.51
N ARG A 344 -1.54 -36.58 32.10
CA ARG A 344 -1.71 -37.04 33.49
C ARG A 344 -1.18 -38.46 33.68
N ARG A 345 -1.49 -39.39 32.76
CA ARG A 345 -0.96 -40.76 32.79
C ARG A 345 0.56 -40.80 32.63
N GLU A 346 1.13 -39.98 31.76
CA GLU A 346 2.59 -39.88 31.61
C GLU A 346 3.27 -39.32 32.87
N ASN A 347 2.70 -38.27 33.47
CA ASN A 347 3.20 -37.70 34.72
C ASN A 347 3.14 -38.71 35.87
N LEU A 348 2.04 -39.46 35.99
CA LEU A 348 1.92 -40.56 36.95
C LEU A 348 2.97 -41.66 36.71
N ARG A 349 3.21 -42.03 35.45
CA ARG A 349 4.24 -43.02 35.08
C ARG A 349 5.66 -42.55 35.43
N LYS A 350 5.95 -41.25 35.32
CA LYS A 350 7.23 -40.66 35.75
C LYS A 350 7.37 -40.59 37.27
N GLN A 351 6.28 -40.29 37.98
CA GLN A 351 6.27 -40.18 39.44
C GLN A 351 6.33 -41.54 40.14
N PHE A 352 5.72 -42.56 39.54
CA PHE A 352 5.71 -43.94 40.04
C PHE A 352 6.30 -44.88 38.98
N PRO A 353 7.63 -44.87 38.77
CA PRO A 353 8.27 -45.79 37.84
C PRO A 353 7.98 -47.23 38.29
N ASN A 354 7.54 -48.04 37.33
CA ASN A 354 7.03 -49.40 37.58
C ASN A 354 8.04 -50.20 38.42
N PRO A 355 7.69 -50.64 39.64
CA PRO A 355 8.64 -51.27 40.56
C PRO A 355 9.01 -52.71 40.16
N PHE A 356 8.36 -53.26 39.13
CA PHE A 356 8.64 -54.60 38.64
C PHE A 356 9.67 -54.54 37.49
N PRO A 357 10.93 -54.92 37.73
CA PRO A 357 11.90 -55.05 36.66
C PRO A 357 11.39 -56.07 35.64
N THR A 358 11.51 -55.74 34.35
CA THR A 358 11.25 -56.69 33.27
C THR A 358 12.09 -57.94 33.50
N PRO A 359 11.49 -59.15 33.48
CA PRO A 359 12.24 -60.39 33.68
C PRO A 359 13.36 -60.49 32.63
N PRO A 360 14.57 -60.93 33.04
CA PRO A 360 15.68 -61.11 32.11
C PRO A 360 15.30 -62.13 31.03
N LYS A 361 15.72 -61.84 29.79
CA LYS A 361 15.50 -62.67 28.60
C LYS A 361 16.31 -63.96 28.64
#